data_AF-A0A380L507-F1
#
_entry.id   AF-A0A380L507-F1
#
_cell.length_a   1.000
_cell.length_b   1.000
_cell.length_c   1.000
_cell.angle_alpha   90.00
_cell.angle_beta   90.00
_cell.angle_gamma   90.00
#
_symmetry.space_group_name_H-M   'P 1'
#
loop_
_entity.id
_entity.type
_entity.pdbx_description
1 polymer ?
#
loop_
_entity_poly.entity_id
_entity_poly.type
_entity_poly.pdbx_seq_one_letter_code
_entity_poly.pdbx_strand_id
1 'polypeptide(L)'
;MNQVFNYRLVGARIPANRATPLIDYRFNDDYDESHDAYNGVYKAYTLVDVTLKDGSVLPKGTEVTKYTLQEVDTSKGTVTIRFDKDFLESLAEKSEFQADVYLQMKRIASGEVENTVLHTVNGYTISSNTVKTHTPEPEPPTPNQPTPSQPPVETPEPPVLASVLPNTGEGQSLLALVGGGLLLGLAYGFSKRKMEDN
;
A
#
# COMPACT_ATOMS: atom_id res chain seq x y z
N MET A 1 -7.13 10.92 -9.60
CA MET A 1 -6.59 9.89 -10.51
C MET A 1 -5.27 9.34 -9.96
N ASN A 2 -4.92 8.07 -10.18
CA ASN A 2 -3.66 7.41 -9.78
C ASN A 2 -3.43 7.25 -8.26
N GLN A 3 -4.43 7.50 -7.44
CA GLN A 3 -4.34 7.33 -5.99
C GLN A 3 -4.29 5.83 -5.65
N VAL A 4 -3.36 5.47 -4.77
CA VAL A 4 -3.34 4.16 -4.09
C VAL A 4 -4.15 4.27 -2.81
N PHE A 5 -5.08 3.34 -2.60
CA PHE A 5 -5.95 3.30 -1.44
C PHE A 5 -6.24 1.85 -1.04
N ASN A 6 -7.01 1.63 0.02
CA ASN A 6 -7.45 0.29 0.38
C ASN A 6 -8.98 0.22 0.50
N TYR A 7 -9.58 -0.83 -0.07
CA TYR A 7 -10.88 -1.28 0.42
C TYR A 7 -10.65 -2.08 1.71
N ARG A 8 -11.40 -1.74 2.76
CA ARG A 8 -11.42 -2.48 4.02
C ARG A 8 -12.62 -3.41 4.02
N LEU A 9 -12.38 -4.69 3.89
CA LEU A 9 -13.37 -5.74 3.93
C LEU A 9 -13.58 -6.15 5.39
N VAL A 10 -14.73 -5.77 5.94
CA VAL A 10 -15.04 -6.00 7.35
C VAL A 10 -15.59 -7.40 7.53
N GLY A 11 -14.89 -8.20 8.32
CA GLY A 11 -15.30 -9.57 8.61
C GLY A 11 -16.39 -9.65 9.67
N ALA A 12 -17.25 -10.66 9.56
CA ALA A 12 -18.23 -10.94 10.61
C ALA A 12 -17.51 -11.35 11.90
N ARG A 13 -18.05 -10.90 13.04
CA ARG A 13 -17.60 -11.37 14.35
C ARG A 13 -18.22 -12.73 14.65
N ILE A 14 -17.36 -13.71 14.89
CA ILE A 14 -17.73 -15.05 15.32
C ILE A 14 -17.68 -15.08 16.85
N PRO A 15 -18.78 -15.40 17.54
CA PRO A 15 -18.83 -15.38 18.99
C PRO A 15 -18.01 -16.54 19.60
N ALA A 16 -17.62 -16.32 20.86
CA ALA A 16 -17.05 -17.35 21.72
C ALA A 16 -18.07 -18.45 22.06
N ASN A 17 -17.57 -19.58 22.56
CA ASN A 17 -18.34 -20.74 23.00
C ASN A 17 -19.21 -21.34 21.88
N ARG A 18 -18.62 -21.44 20.68
CA ARG A 18 -19.29 -22.04 19.52
C ARG A 18 -19.41 -23.56 19.68
N ALA A 19 -20.54 -24.11 19.23
CA ALA A 19 -20.79 -25.54 19.25
C ALA A 19 -20.11 -26.30 18.09
N THR A 20 -19.76 -25.58 17.01
CA THR A 20 -19.12 -26.15 15.82
C THR A 20 -17.86 -25.35 15.46
N PRO A 21 -16.87 -25.98 14.79
CA PRO A 21 -15.69 -25.26 14.30
C PRO A 21 -16.02 -24.20 13.24
N LEU A 22 -15.15 -23.20 13.14
CA LEU A 22 -15.11 -22.32 11.97
C LEU A 22 -14.26 -23.02 10.91
N ILE A 23 -14.81 -23.23 9.71
CA ILE A 23 -14.17 -23.99 8.62
C ILE A 23 -14.15 -23.24 7.29
N ASP A 24 -14.89 -22.13 7.20
CA ASP A 24 -14.90 -21.24 6.04
C ASP A 24 -15.09 -19.80 6.54
N TYR A 25 -14.15 -18.93 6.17
CA TYR A 25 -14.18 -17.49 6.43
C TYR A 25 -13.51 -16.82 5.25
N ARG A 26 -14.30 -16.28 4.32
CA ARG A 26 -13.79 -15.75 3.05
C ARG A 26 -14.47 -14.47 2.64
N PHE A 27 -13.77 -13.69 1.83
CA PHE A 27 -14.22 -12.47 1.21
C PHE A 27 -14.11 -12.62 -0.29
N ASN A 28 -15.19 -12.36 -1.01
CA ASN A 28 -15.27 -12.32 -2.44
C ASN A 28 -15.61 -10.88 -2.85
N ASP A 29 -14.67 -10.22 -3.52
CA ASP A 29 -14.84 -8.87 -4.04
C ASP A 29 -14.84 -8.93 -5.57
N ASP A 30 -15.87 -8.33 -6.16
CA ASP A 30 -16.08 -8.17 -7.60
C ASP A 30 -16.03 -6.66 -7.85
N TYR A 31 -14.79 -6.15 -7.94
CA TYR A 31 -14.49 -4.73 -8.00
C TYR A 31 -14.58 -4.23 -9.44
N ASP A 32 -14.86 -2.93 -9.62
CA ASP A 32 -14.87 -2.30 -10.94
C ASP A 32 -13.44 -2.17 -11.50
N GLU A 33 -13.03 -3.13 -12.30
CA GLU A 33 -11.69 -3.18 -12.90
C GLU A 33 -11.45 -2.13 -13.98
N SER A 34 -12.50 -1.44 -14.44
CA SER A 34 -12.36 -0.32 -15.36
C SER A 34 -11.89 0.96 -14.66
N HIS A 35 -12.11 1.06 -13.34
CA HIS A 35 -11.69 2.21 -12.53
C HIS A 35 -10.67 1.88 -11.45
N ASP A 36 -10.65 0.66 -10.91
CA ASP A 36 -9.76 0.24 -9.84
C ASP A 36 -8.89 -0.95 -10.29
N ALA A 37 -7.58 -0.76 -10.28
CA ALA A 37 -6.62 -1.83 -10.57
C ALA A 37 -6.17 -2.51 -9.28
N TYR A 38 -6.22 -3.84 -9.28
CA TYR A 38 -5.69 -4.67 -8.21
C TYR A 38 -4.34 -5.31 -8.60
N ASN A 39 -3.33 -5.17 -7.74
CA ASN A 39 -1.96 -5.65 -8.00
C ASN A 39 -1.54 -6.82 -7.10
N GLY A 40 -2.49 -7.48 -6.42
CA GLY A 40 -2.21 -8.62 -5.54
C GLY A 40 -1.75 -8.25 -4.13
N VAL A 41 -1.68 -6.97 -3.78
CA VAL A 41 -1.24 -6.55 -2.43
C VAL A 41 -2.44 -6.50 -1.48
N TYR A 42 -2.36 -7.27 -0.39
CA TYR A 42 -3.35 -7.19 0.69
C TYR A 42 -2.74 -7.54 2.04
N LYS A 43 -3.46 -7.21 3.12
CA LYS A 43 -3.16 -7.66 4.47
C LYS A 43 -4.43 -8.01 5.24
N ALA A 44 -4.33 -8.99 6.13
CA ALA A 44 -5.41 -9.38 7.03
C ALA A 44 -5.00 -9.20 8.49
N TYR A 45 -5.90 -8.67 9.32
CA TYR A 45 -5.64 -8.37 10.73
C TYR A 45 -6.76 -8.84 11.64
N THR A 46 -6.43 -9.42 12.80
CA THR A 46 -7.42 -9.74 13.83
C THR A 46 -8.00 -8.47 14.45
N LEU A 47 -9.31 -8.46 14.75
CA LEU A 47 -9.98 -7.37 15.46
C LEU A 47 -10.28 -7.68 16.93
N VAL A 48 -9.93 -8.88 17.37
CA VAL A 48 -10.09 -9.39 18.74
C VAL A 48 -8.84 -10.17 19.11
N ASP A 49 -8.67 -10.42 20.42
CA ASP A 49 -7.74 -11.44 20.87
C ASP A 49 -8.28 -12.82 20.47
N VAL A 50 -7.45 -13.63 19.84
CA VAL A 50 -7.81 -14.94 19.31
C VAL A 50 -6.99 -15.99 20.03
N THR A 51 -7.64 -16.89 20.75
CA THR A 51 -6.98 -18.04 21.40
C THR A 51 -7.05 -19.26 20.48
N LEU A 52 -5.92 -19.92 20.28
CA LEU A 52 -5.82 -21.19 19.56
C LEU A 52 -6.00 -22.38 20.51
N LYS A 53 -6.25 -23.57 19.96
CA LYS A 53 -6.47 -24.82 20.71
C LYS A 53 -5.26 -25.25 21.53
N ASP A 54 -4.05 -24.89 21.10
CA ASP A 54 -2.81 -25.13 21.85
C ASP A 54 -2.62 -24.17 23.03
N GLY A 55 -3.52 -23.20 23.19
CA GLY A 55 -3.49 -22.18 24.26
C GLY A 55 -2.71 -20.92 23.89
N SER A 56 -2.06 -20.85 22.72
CA SER A 56 -1.44 -19.62 22.24
C SER A 56 -2.50 -18.56 21.92
N VAL A 57 -2.09 -17.29 22.01
CA VAL A 57 -2.96 -16.14 21.78
C VAL A 57 -2.37 -15.27 20.68
N LEU A 58 -3.19 -14.93 19.70
CA LEU A 58 -2.93 -13.85 18.75
C LEU A 58 -3.63 -12.61 19.28
N PRO A 59 -2.90 -11.59 19.78
CA PRO A 59 -3.51 -10.36 20.24
C PRO A 59 -4.30 -9.66 19.11
N LYS A 60 -5.26 -8.83 19.49
CA LYS A 60 -5.93 -7.91 18.56
C LYS A 60 -4.90 -7.12 17.75
N GLY A 61 -5.15 -6.98 16.45
CA GLY A 61 -4.26 -6.29 15.52
C GLY A 61 -3.11 -7.15 15.01
N THR A 62 -3.07 -8.44 15.33
CA THR A 62 -2.08 -9.37 14.77
C THR A 62 -2.31 -9.52 13.26
N GLU A 63 -1.23 -9.38 12.48
CA GLU A 63 -1.27 -9.68 11.05
C GLU A 63 -1.41 -11.20 10.85
N VAL A 64 -2.46 -11.61 10.13
CA VAL A 64 -2.81 -13.01 9.87
C VAL A 64 -2.83 -13.34 8.37
N THR A 65 -2.29 -12.46 7.52
CA THR A 65 -2.15 -12.66 6.06
C THR A 65 -1.49 -13.98 5.69
N LYS A 66 -0.55 -14.48 6.51
CA LYS A 66 0.11 -15.78 6.26
C LYS A 66 -0.83 -16.99 6.38
N TYR A 67 -2.00 -16.82 6.98
CA TYR A 67 -3.04 -17.85 7.13
C TYR A 67 -4.18 -17.66 6.12
N THR A 68 -3.93 -16.93 5.03
CA THR A 68 -4.92 -16.71 3.98
C THR A 68 -4.37 -17.14 2.62
N LEU A 69 -5.28 -17.60 1.78
CA LEU A 69 -5.08 -17.90 0.37
C LEU A 69 -5.79 -16.83 -0.46
N GLN A 70 -5.18 -16.49 -1.58
CA GLN A 70 -5.69 -15.52 -2.51
C GLN A 70 -5.92 -16.16 -3.88
N GLU A 71 -7.10 -15.91 -4.46
CA GLU A 71 -7.44 -16.26 -5.83
C GLU A 71 -7.84 -14.95 -6.55
N VAL A 72 -7.25 -14.67 -7.73
CA VAL A 72 -7.45 -13.41 -8.47
C VAL A 72 -7.73 -13.71 -9.94
N ASP A 73 -8.75 -13.07 -10.50
CA ASP A 73 -9.00 -12.99 -11.94
C ASP A 73 -9.12 -11.52 -12.32
N THR A 74 -7.99 -10.91 -12.68
CA THR A 74 -7.92 -9.48 -13.04
C THR A 74 -8.68 -9.14 -14.32
N SER A 75 -8.98 -10.14 -15.16
CA SER A 75 -9.74 -9.93 -16.40
C SER A 75 -11.24 -9.75 -16.15
N LYS A 76 -11.71 -10.10 -14.96
CA LYS A 76 -13.10 -9.98 -14.52
C LYS A 76 -13.26 -9.10 -13.28
N GLY A 77 -12.19 -8.45 -12.82
CA GLY A 77 -12.25 -7.65 -11.58
C GLY A 77 -12.52 -8.44 -10.31
N THR A 78 -12.17 -9.72 -10.23
CA THR A 78 -12.48 -10.52 -9.02
C THR A 78 -11.26 -10.85 -8.18
N VAL A 79 -11.42 -10.75 -6.85
CA VAL A 79 -10.47 -11.23 -5.86
C VAL A 79 -11.20 -11.96 -4.74
N THR A 80 -10.69 -13.14 -4.40
CA THR A 80 -11.14 -13.93 -3.27
C THR A 80 -10.02 -14.08 -2.27
N ILE A 81 -10.27 -13.71 -1.01
CA ILE A 81 -9.39 -13.96 0.13
C ILE A 81 -10.06 -14.97 1.03
N ARG A 82 -9.46 -16.16 1.17
CA ARG A 82 -9.98 -17.26 1.99
C ARG A 82 -9.01 -17.53 3.12
N PHE A 83 -9.48 -17.63 4.35
CA PHE A 83 -8.65 -18.12 5.45
C PHE A 83 -8.40 -19.63 5.28
N ASP A 84 -7.16 -20.03 5.55
CA ASP A 84 -6.74 -21.42 5.54
C ASP A 84 -7.57 -22.24 6.52
N LYS A 85 -8.05 -23.39 6.05
CA LYS A 85 -8.98 -24.22 6.82
C LYS A 85 -8.31 -24.76 8.09
N ASP A 86 -7.05 -25.18 8.03
CA ASP A 86 -6.35 -25.74 9.19
C ASP A 86 -6.12 -24.65 10.25
N PHE A 87 -5.82 -23.41 9.82
CA PHE A 87 -5.79 -22.26 10.72
C PHE A 87 -7.15 -22.03 11.39
N LEU A 88 -8.25 -22.02 10.64
CA LEU A 88 -9.60 -21.82 11.21
C LEU A 88 -9.98 -22.94 12.19
N GLU A 89 -9.63 -24.19 11.89
CA GLU A 89 -9.86 -25.34 12.77
C GLU A 89 -8.97 -25.33 14.02
N SER A 90 -7.84 -24.63 13.98
CA SER A 90 -6.95 -24.42 15.13
C SER A 90 -7.48 -23.42 16.16
N LEU A 91 -8.51 -22.62 15.82
CA LEU A 91 -9.11 -21.65 16.73
C LEU A 91 -9.82 -22.38 17.88
N ALA A 92 -9.60 -21.95 19.12
CA ALA A 92 -10.30 -22.52 20.29
C ALA A 92 -11.78 -22.13 20.27
N GLU A 93 -12.68 -23.08 20.56
CA GLU A 93 -14.14 -22.91 20.52
C GLU A 93 -14.63 -21.84 21.50
N LYS A 94 -13.93 -21.69 22.63
CA LYS A 94 -14.16 -20.64 23.64
C LYS A 94 -13.67 -19.24 23.22
N SER A 95 -12.96 -19.11 22.10
CA SER A 95 -12.45 -17.83 21.59
C SER A 95 -13.43 -17.19 20.63
N GLU A 96 -13.52 -15.87 20.65
CA GLU A 96 -14.06 -15.11 19.51
C GLU A 96 -13.10 -15.18 18.33
N PHE A 97 -13.60 -14.86 17.14
CA PHE A 97 -12.78 -14.61 15.96
C PHE A 97 -13.39 -13.49 15.12
N GLN A 98 -12.56 -12.55 14.69
CA GLN A 98 -12.92 -11.54 13.71
C GLN A 98 -11.64 -11.07 13.04
N ALA A 99 -11.64 -10.97 11.72
CA ALA A 99 -10.53 -10.42 10.98
C ALA A 99 -11.03 -9.55 9.83
N ASP A 100 -10.34 -8.45 9.59
CA ASP A 100 -10.57 -7.59 8.43
C ASP A 100 -9.46 -7.77 7.41
N VAL A 101 -9.81 -7.57 6.14
CA VAL A 101 -8.88 -7.60 5.01
C VAL A 101 -8.77 -6.21 4.40
N TYR A 102 -7.55 -5.76 4.12
CA TYR A 102 -7.27 -4.51 3.43
C TYR A 102 -6.73 -4.84 2.04
N LEU A 103 -7.54 -4.63 1.01
CA LEU A 103 -7.15 -4.82 -0.38
C LEU A 103 -6.59 -3.52 -0.94
N GLN A 104 -5.32 -3.50 -1.33
CA GLN A 104 -4.71 -2.31 -1.90
C GLN A 104 -5.08 -2.16 -3.37
N MET A 105 -5.73 -1.04 -3.70
CA MET A 105 -6.20 -0.71 -5.05
C MET A 105 -5.48 0.52 -5.57
N LYS A 106 -5.47 0.67 -6.89
CA LYS A 106 -5.07 1.91 -7.56
C LYS A 106 -6.21 2.42 -8.45
N ARG A 107 -6.65 3.65 -8.23
CA ARG A 107 -7.63 4.33 -9.10
C ARG A 107 -6.98 4.65 -10.46
N ILE A 108 -7.49 4.06 -11.54
CA ILE A 108 -6.96 4.17 -12.91
C ILE A 108 -7.85 4.96 -13.88
N ALA A 109 -9.11 5.24 -13.53
CA ALA A 109 -10.00 6.09 -14.33
C ALA A 109 -10.78 7.11 -13.48
N SER A 110 -11.32 8.14 -14.13
CA SER A 110 -12.23 9.13 -13.53
C SER A 110 -13.67 8.64 -13.65
N GLY A 111 -14.53 9.05 -12.73
CA GLY A 111 -15.91 8.58 -12.68
C GLY A 111 -16.37 8.25 -11.27
N GLU A 112 -17.61 7.79 -11.20
CA GLU A 112 -18.18 7.16 -10.00
C GLU A 112 -17.76 5.71 -9.95
N VAL A 113 -17.37 5.24 -8.76
CA VAL A 113 -16.99 3.85 -8.53
C VAL A 113 -17.73 3.35 -7.29
N GLU A 114 -18.40 2.21 -7.45
CA GLU A 114 -19.08 1.50 -6.37
C GLU A 114 -18.40 0.17 -6.09
N ASN A 115 -18.39 -0.26 -4.82
CA ASN A 115 -17.82 -1.56 -4.43
C ASN A 115 -18.68 -2.23 -3.36
N THR A 116 -18.93 -3.54 -3.52
CA THR A 116 -19.69 -4.36 -2.57
C THR A 116 -19.02 -5.72 -2.43
N VAL A 117 -18.87 -6.22 -1.20
CA VAL A 117 -18.18 -7.47 -0.91
C VAL A 117 -19.14 -8.51 -0.39
N LEU A 118 -18.95 -9.75 -0.85
CA LEU A 118 -19.63 -10.92 -0.32
C LEU A 118 -18.71 -11.62 0.69
N HIS A 119 -19.14 -11.69 1.95
CA HIS A 119 -18.42 -12.39 3.00
C HIS A 119 -19.12 -13.73 3.30
N THR A 120 -18.42 -14.85 3.18
CA THR A 120 -18.97 -16.17 3.54
C THR A 120 -18.37 -16.67 4.84
N VAL A 121 -19.24 -17.16 5.74
CA VAL A 121 -18.88 -17.84 6.99
C VAL A 121 -19.58 -19.19 7.03
N ASN A 122 -18.82 -20.28 7.07
CA ASN A 122 -19.35 -21.65 7.11
C ASN A 122 -20.47 -21.91 6.08
N GLY A 123 -20.29 -21.42 4.85
CA GLY A 123 -21.27 -21.54 3.76
C GLY A 123 -22.41 -20.51 3.74
N TYR A 124 -22.56 -19.67 4.78
CA TYR A 124 -23.52 -18.57 4.78
C TYR A 124 -22.90 -17.30 4.22
N THR A 125 -23.49 -16.74 3.17
CA THR A 125 -23.00 -15.51 2.53
C THR A 125 -23.77 -14.28 3.01
N ILE A 126 -23.01 -13.23 3.36
CA ILE A 126 -23.48 -11.93 3.84
C ILE A 126 -22.93 -10.88 2.88
N SER A 127 -23.79 -10.01 2.35
CA SER A 127 -23.35 -8.85 1.57
C SER A 127 -22.97 -7.69 2.49
N SER A 128 -21.87 -7.00 2.19
CA SER A 128 -21.55 -5.72 2.83
C SER A 128 -22.50 -4.62 2.39
N ASN A 129 -22.36 -3.43 2.97
CA ASN A 129 -22.84 -2.21 2.35
C ASN A 129 -22.07 -1.94 1.05
N THR A 130 -22.68 -1.18 0.14
CA THR A 130 -22.00 -0.62 -1.03
C THR A 130 -21.31 0.68 -0.62
N VAL A 131 -20.04 0.83 -0.98
CA VAL A 131 -19.31 2.12 -0.87
C VAL A 131 -19.29 2.80 -2.22
N LYS A 132 -19.33 4.14 -2.23
CA LYS A 132 -19.31 4.96 -3.45
C LYS A 132 -18.24 6.04 -3.37
N THR A 133 -17.47 6.20 -4.44
CA THR A 133 -16.41 7.23 -4.54
C THR A 133 -16.46 7.93 -5.89
N HIS A 134 -16.09 9.20 -5.92
CA HIS A 134 -15.97 9.98 -7.15
C HIS A 134 -14.50 10.33 -7.42
N THR A 135 -14.05 10.18 -8.67
CA THR A 135 -12.79 10.76 -9.15
C THR A 135 -13.08 11.75 -10.27
N PRO A 136 -12.73 13.04 -10.11
CA PRO A 136 -12.99 14.05 -11.13
C PRO A 136 -12.17 13.76 -12.40
N GLU A 137 -12.72 14.20 -13.53
CA GLU A 137 -12.02 14.19 -14.81
C GLU A 137 -10.81 15.13 -14.76
N PRO A 138 -9.67 14.79 -15.40
CA PRO A 138 -8.54 15.70 -15.48
C PRO A 138 -8.96 17.01 -16.15
N GLU A 139 -8.57 18.15 -15.58
CA GLU A 139 -8.77 19.43 -16.27
C GLU A 139 -8.00 19.42 -17.60
N PRO A 140 -8.62 19.91 -18.69
CA PRO A 140 -7.91 20.04 -19.97
C PRO A 140 -6.68 20.92 -19.75
N PRO A 141 -5.55 20.66 -20.45
CA PRO A 141 -4.37 21.50 -20.35
C PRO A 141 -4.79 22.93 -20.70
N THR A 142 -4.54 23.86 -19.78
CA THR A 142 -4.74 25.27 -20.07
C THR A 142 -3.86 25.61 -21.28
N PRO A 143 -4.41 26.23 -22.34
CA PRO A 143 -3.60 26.66 -23.47
C PRO A 143 -2.46 27.52 -22.93
N ASN A 144 -1.21 27.18 -23.30
CA ASN A 144 -0.02 27.95 -22.93
C ASN A 144 -0.32 29.44 -23.11
N GLN A 145 -0.48 30.17 -22.01
CA GLN A 145 -0.26 31.61 -22.07
C GLN A 145 1.18 31.76 -22.57
N PRO A 146 1.43 32.48 -23.67
CA PRO A 146 2.79 32.65 -24.17
C PRO A 146 3.64 33.15 -23.02
N THR A 147 4.67 32.38 -22.65
CA THR A 147 5.71 32.84 -21.74
C THR A 147 6.19 34.18 -22.29
N PRO A 148 6.13 35.29 -21.53
CA PRO A 148 6.75 36.53 -21.98
C PRO A 148 8.19 36.19 -22.34
N SER A 149 8.60 36.50 -23.57
CA SER A 149 9.94 36.23 -24.07
C SER A 149 10.95 36.75 -23.06
N GLN A 150 11.60 35.85 -22.33
CA GLN A 150 12.69 36.22 -21.45
C GLN A 150 13.80 36.79 -22.36
N PRO A 151 14.28 38.02 -22.13
CA PRO A 151 15.36 38.58 -22.94
C PRO A 151 16.58 37.64 -22.87
N PRO A 152 17.40 37.57 -23.94
CA PRO A 152 18.50 36.62 -24.03
C PRO A 152 19.38 36.66 -22.78
N VAL A 153 19.64 35.49 -22.20
CA VAL A 153 20.62 35.34 -21.12
C VAL A 153 22.00 35.62 -21.72
N GLU A 154 22.58 36.77 -21.40
CA GLU A 154 23.98 37.04 -21.72
C GLU A 154 24.86 36.02 -20.97
N THR A 155 25.69 35.31 -21.73
CA THR A 155 26.70 34.39 -21.18
C THR A 155 27.84 35.25 -20.63
N PRO A 156 28.16 35.21 -19.33
CA PRO A 156 29.29 35.98 -18.81
C PRO A 156 30.61 35.29 -19.17
N GLU A 157 31.45 36.01 -19.91
CA GLU A 157 32.87 35.68 -20.11
C GLU A 157 33.62 35.89 -18.78
N PRO A 158 34.51 34.97 -18.35
CA PRO A 158 35.14 35.07 -17.03
C PRO A 158 36.21 36.18 -16.99
N PRO A 159 36.12 37.16 -16.07
CA PRO A 159 37.18 38.13 -15.89
C PRO A 159 38.29 37.60 -14.96
N VAL A 160 39.51 37.95 -15.33
CA VAL A 160 40.80 37.59 -14.73
C VAL A 160 40.96 38.24 -13.35
N LEU A 161 41.52 37.50 -12.39
CA LEU A 161 41.80 37.96 -11.02
C LEU A 161 42.85 39.09 -10.97
N ALA A 162 42.56 40.17 -10.24
CA ALA A 162 43.56 41.06 -9.64
C ALA A 162 43.02 41.78 -8.38
N SER A 163 43.44 41.26 -7.22
CA SER A 163 43.98 41.94 -6.02
C SER A 163 43.40 43.26 -5.45
N VAL A 164 43.25 43.21 -4.09
CA VAL A 164 43.45 44.24 -3.02
C VAL A 164 42.20 44.86 -2.32
N LEU A 165 42.22 44.73 -0.98
CA LEU A 165 41.36 45.16 0.17
C LEU A 165 41.31 46.70 0.46
N PRO A 166 40.62 47.24 1.52
CA PRO A 166 39.34 46.91 2.20
C PRO A 166 38.43 48.15 2.56
N ASN A 167 37.26 47.89 3.19
CA ASN A 167 36.42 48.76 4.07
C ASN A 167 35.68 49.97 3.43
N THR A 168 34.41 50.32 3.73
CA THR A 168 33.59 50.31 4.96
C THR A 168 32.07 50.28 4.66
N GLY A 169 31.23 49.77 5.59
CA GLY A 169 29.83 50.24 5.74
C GLY A 169 28.80 49.16 6.07
N GLU A 170 28.19 49.24 7.25
CA GLU A 170 27.36 48.22 7.93
C GLU A 170 26.00 47.91 7.28
N GLY A 171 25.54 46.67 7.45
CA GLY A 171 24.17 46.22 7.16
C GLY A 171 24.04 44.70 7.23
N GLN A 172 23.69 44.19 8.41
CA GLN A 172 23.58 42.77 8.77
C GLN A 172 22.61 41.96 7.88
N SER A 173 22.97 40.72 7.51
CA SER A 173 22.30 39.51 8.03
C SER A 173 23.01 38.23 7.59
N LEU A 174 23.08 37.26 8.52
CA LEU A 174 23.85 36.02 8.48
C LEU A 174 23.15 34.84 7.77
N LEU A 175 23.99 33.92 7.26
CA LEU A 175 23.84 32.45 7.11
C LEU A 175 22.80 31.95 6.06
N ALA A 176 23.16 31.33 4.92
CA ALA A 176 24.08 30.24 4.60
C ALA A 176 23.70 28.86 5.19
N LEU A 177 23.23 27.95 4.32
CA LEU A 177 23.29 26.48 4.42
C LEU A 177 23.34 25.95 2.97
N VAL A 178 24.51 25.91 2.34
CA VAL A 178 25.41 24.74 2.21
C VAL A 178 24.66 23.47 1.76
N GLY A 179 24.90 23.11 0.50
CA GLY A 179 24.58 21.81 -0.07
C GLY A 179 25.64 20.75 0.25
N GLY A 180 25.24 19.49 0.05
CA GLY A 180 26.07 18.30 0.02
C GLY A 180 25.12 17.11 -0.09
N GLY A 181 25.06 16.33 -1.16
CA GLY A 181 26.18 15.81 -1.94
C GLY A 181 26.66 14.51 -1.30
N LEU A 182 25.88 13.43 -1.43
CA LEU A 182 26.35 12.08 -1.10
C LEU A 182 26.24 11.21 -2.36
N LEU A 183 27.39 11.02 -2.99
CA LEU A 183 27.64 10.05 -4.05
C LEU A 183 27.68 8.65 -3.45
N LEU A 184 26.86 7.74 -3.99
CA LEU A 184 26.93 6.31 -3.72
C LEU A 184 28.17 5.72 -4.40
N GLY A 185 29.16 5.32 -3.60
CA GLY A 185 30.30 4.54 -4.06
C GLY A 185 29.95 3.04 -4.09
N LEU A 186 29.89 2.46 -5.29
CA LEU A 186 29.94 1.01 -5.50
C LEU A 186 31.36 0.64 -5.92
N ALA A 187 32.10 -0.05 -5.05
CA ALA A 187 33.27 -0.82 -5.46
C ALA A 187 33.62 -1.89 -4.42
N TYR A 188 33.22 -3.14 -4.69
CA TYR A 188 33.94 -4.31 -4.18
C TYR A 188 33.79 -5.47 -5.17
N GLY A 189 34.91 -5.97 -5.71
CA GLY A 189 34.88 -7.19 -6.51
C GLY A 189 36.05 -7.40 -7.49
N PHE A 190 37.22 -7.77 -6.96
CA PHE A 190 38.27 -8.59 -7.62
C PHE A 190 39.07 -9.22 -6.45
N SER A 191 39.49 -10.49 -6.39
CA SER A 191 39.82 -11.46 -7.44
C SER A 191 40.00 -12.89 -6.83
N LYS A 192 39.74 -13.90 -7.68
CA LYS A 192 40.38 -15.23 -7.84
C LYS A 192 40.31 -16.35 -6.78
N ARG A 193 39.55 -17.39 -7.19
CA ARG A 193 39.86 -18.84 -7.31
C ARG A 193 41.12 -19.41 -6.63
N LYS A 194 40.92 -20.54 -5.93
CA LYS A 194 41.67 -21.80 -6.13
C LYS A 194 40.74 -23.01 -5.91
N MET A 195 40.80 -23.97 -6.83
CA MET A 195 40.28 -25.34 -6.73
C MET A 195 41.15 -26.15 -5.75
N GLU A 196 40.59 -27.16 -5.09
CA GLU A 196 41.03 -28.57 -5.16
C GLU A 196 40.16 -29.48 -4.28
N ASP A 197 39.97 -30.69 -4.80
CA ASP A 197 39.20 -31.82 -4.27
C ASP A 197 39.71 -32.34 -2.92
N ASN A 198 38.79 -32.81 -2.07
CA ASN A 198 38.75 -34.17 -1.50
C ASN A 198 37.56 -34.32 -0.53
#